data_AF-A0A850PKW1-F1
#
_entry.id   AF-A0A850PKW1-F1
#
_cell.length_a   1.000
_cell.length_b   1.000
_cell.length_c   1.000
_cell.angle_alpha   90.00
_cell.angle_beta   90.00
_cell.angle_gamma   90.00
#
_symmetry.space_group_name_H-M   'P 1'
#
loop_
_entity.id
_entity.type
_entity.pdbx_description
1 polymer ?
#
loop_
_entity_poly.entity_id
_entity_poly.type
_entity_poly.pdbx_seq_one_letter_code
_entity_poly.pdbx_strand_id
1 'polypeptide(L)'
;MDAQPALPVPPPQRVHSPTGVAWATICGTPIAGGIVLALNYWKWSQKGLAAAAVAGGLLTTALLGGLSWIVPIGVPALVFLVPLIVLGYFAARWLQGRRLDAHRAAGGTRVSPGIDALIGLGVTTVLVGALTLGFLSTALNPRSVLEYQESVDFGHGQLVFYSDGATRDDAQNLGEALFNARYFDDLAPAEVSIAGQGSGRVLSFVGADGVWDDSASLEYMRQLAEYIAPHIGGEPFTVVLLDPNLYEKKRCRLDDDWHCSPVP
;
A
#
# COMPACT_ATOMS: atom_id res chain seq x y z
N MET A 1 -21.26 58.70 44.26
CA MET A 1 -20.81 58.49 42.86
C MET A 1 -20.38 57.06 42.77
N ASP A 2 -21.31 56.17 42.41
CA ASP A 2 -20.98 54.77 42.19
C ASP A 2 -20.12 54.68 40.93
N ALA A 3 -18.89 54.18 41.08
CA ALA A 3 -18.00 53.96 39.95
C ALA A 3 -18.67 52.96 39.00
N GLN A 4 -18.91 53.37 37.75
CA GLN A 4 -19.34 52.44 36.72
C GLN A 4 -18.32 51.29 36.63
N PRO A 5 -18.74 50.02 36.72
CA PRO A 5 -17.84 48.90 36.57
C PRO A 5 -17.19 49.00 35.18
N ALA A 6 -15.86 49.04 35.16
CA ALA A 6 -15.10 49.06 33.92
C ALA A 6 -15.51 47.87 33.05
N LEU A 7 -15.87 48.14 31.79
CA LEU A 7 -16.25 47.09 30.86
C LEU A 7 -15.06 46.12 30.69
N PRO A 8 -15.29 44.80 30.78
CA PRO A 8 -14.22 43.83 30.63
C PRO A 8 -13.58 43.96 29.26
N VAL A 9 -12.25 44.10 29.23
CA VAL A 9 -11.47 44.19 27.99
C VAL A 9 -11.58 42.84 27.26
N PRO A 10 -12.00 42.83 25.98
CA PRO A 10 -12.17 41.58 25.26
C PRO A 10 -10.82 40.85 25.10
N PRO A 11 -10.81 39.51 25.16
CA PRO A 11 -9.59 38.75 25.03
C PRO A 11 -8.98 38.98 23.63
N PRO A 12 -7.68 39.31 23.53
CA PRO A 12 -7.06 39.74 22.27
C PRO A 12 -6.88 38.60 21.25
N GLN A 13 -6.96 37.35 21.70
CA GLN A 13 -6.67 36.18 20.88
C GLN A 13 -7.93 35.67 20.18
N ARG A 14 -7.79 35.33 18.90
CA ARG A 14 -8.85 34.64 18.12
C ARG A 14 -8.80 33.15 18.39
N VAL A 15 -9.92 32.53 18.74
CA VAL A 15 -10.02 31.08 18.96
C VAL A 15 -10.69 30.36 17.78
N HIS A 16 -10.26 29.13 17.51
CA HIS A 16 -10.83 28.27 16.48
C HIS A 16 -12.16 27.68 16.96
N SER A 17 -13.10 27.53 16.04
CA SER A 17 -14.48 27.11 16.37
C SER A 17 -14.69 25.60 16.17
N PRO A 18 -15.74 24.98 16.75
CA PRO A 18 -16.04 23.56 16.52
C PRO A 18 -16.30 23.25 15.04
N THR A 19 -16.95 24.17 14.32
CA THR A 19 -17.11 24.09 12.86
C THR A 19 -15.77 24.18 12.14
N GLY A 20 -14.83 24.98 12.64
CA GLY A 20 -13.48 25.07 12.12
C GLY A 20 -12.70 23.76 12.26
N VAL A 21 -12.78 23.13 13.45
CA VAL A 21 -12.21 21.80 13.69
C VAL A 21 -12.78 20.77 12.72
N ALA A 22 -14.10 20.76 12.51
CA ALA A 22 -14.74 19.86 11.54
C ALA A 22 -14.21 20.08 10.11
N TRP A 23 -14.09 21.33 9.67
CA TRP A 23 -13.53 21.65 8.34
C TRP A 23 -12.06 21.23 8.20
N ALA A 24 -11.25 21.44 9.24
CA ALA A 24 -9.87 20.95 9.25
C ALA A 24 -9.80 19.43 9.14
N THR A 25 -10.67 18.70 9.86
CA THR A 25 -10.78 17.24 9.78
C THR A 25 -11.18 16.75 8.40
N ILE A 26 -12.12 17.42 7.73
CA ILE A 26 -12.52 17.09 6.35
C ILE A 26 -11.35 17.24 5.39
N CYS A 27 -10.66 18.38 5.46
CA CYS A 27 -9.63 18.72 4.50
C CYS A 27 -8.27 18.07 4.80
N GLY A 28 -8.05 17.58 6.03
CA GLY A 28 -6.73 17.21 6.56
C GLY A 28 -6.66 15.90 7.36
N THR A 29 -7.76 15.14 7.43
CA THR A 29 -7.95 13.97 8.32
C THR A 29 -8.01 14.36 9.83
N PRO A 30 -8.35 13.43 10.76
CA PRO A 30 -8.47 13.74 12.19
C PRO A 30 -7.28 14.44 12.83
N ILE A 31 -6.04 14.18 12.38
CA ILE A 31 -4.85 14.88 12.87
C ILE A 31 -4.92 16.40 12.63
N ALA A 32 -5.47 16.87 11.51
CA ALA A 32 -5.65 18.30 11.28
C ALA A 32 -6.67 18.92 12.25
N GLY A 33 -7.77 18.22 12.54
CA GLY A 33 -8.70 18.61 13.60
C GLY A 33 -8.03 18.68 14.98
N GLY A 34 -7.18 17.69 15.29
CA GLY A 34 -6.35 17.66 16.50
C GLY A 34 -5.39 18.85 16.59
N ILE A 35 -4.76 19.24 15.48
CA ILE A 35 -3.90 20.42 15.39
C ILE A 35 -4.70 21.71 15.68
N VAL A 36 -5.88 21.87 15.07
CA VAL A 36 -6.73 23.04 15.31
C VAL A 36 -7.19 23.12 16.77
N LEU A 37 -7.55 21.99 17.39
CA LEU A 37 -7.83 21.92 18.83
C LEU A 37 -6.59 22.31 19.65
N ALA A 38 -5.41 21.81 19.28
CA ALA A 38 -4.16 22.11 19.97
C ALA A 38 -3.81 23.60 19.94
N LEU A 39 -4.06 24.30 18.83
CA LEU A 39 -3.86 25.75 18.72
C LEU A 39 -4.68 26.54 19.74
N ASN A 40 -5.91 26.11 20.04
CA ASN A 40 -6.72 26.72 21.10
C ASN A 40 -6.13 26.45 22.49
N TYR A 41 -5.73 25.21 22.79
CA TYR A 41 -5.10 24.88 24.06
C TYR A 41 -3.78 25.63 24.27
N TRP A 42 -3.01 25.84 23.19
CA TRP A 42 -1.77 26.60 23.24
C TRP A 42 -2.01 28.08 23.54
N LYS A 43 -3.04 28.71 22.95
CA LYS A 43 -3.48 30.08 23.29
C LYS A 43 -3.88 30.22 24.76
N TRP A 44 -4.44 29.17 25.35
CA TRP A 44 -4.77 29.10 26.78
C TRP A 44 -3.63 28.59 27.67
N SER A 45 -2.40 28.49 27.14
CA SER A 45 -1.20 28.03 27.87
C SER A 45 -1.28 26.59 28.40
N GLN A 46 -2.13 25.73 27.82
CA GLN A 46 -2.32 24.35 28.24
C GLN A 46 -1.58 23.37 27.33
N LYS A 47 -0.25 23.39 27.41
CA LYS A 47 0.65 22.62 26.52
C LYS A 47 0.39 21.11 26.56
N GLY A 48 0.08 20.54 27.73
CA GLY A 48 -0.22 19.10 27.85
C GLY A 48 -1.48 18.70 27.09
N LEU A 49 -2.54 19.51 27.15
CA LEU A 49 -3.78 19.26 26.41
C LEU A 49 -3.63 19.55 24.91
N ALA A 50 -2.75 20.49 24.54
CA ALA A 50 -2.38 20.70 23.14
C ALA A 50 -1.69 19.45 22.57
N ALA A 51 -0.70 18.89 23.27
CA ALA A 51 -0.03 17.65 22.86
C ALA A 51 -1.02 16.47 22.79
N ALA A 52 -1.89 16.32 23.79
CA ALA A 52 -2.91 15.27 23.79
C ALA A 52 -3.89 15.38 22.61
N ALA A 53 -4.27 16.60 22.21
CA ALA A 53 -5.14 16.81 21.05
C ALA A 53 -4.47 16.38 19.72
N VAL A 54 -3.18 16.71 19.54
CA VAL A 54 -2.42 16.25 18.36
C VAL A 54 -2.27 14.73 18.38
N ALA A 55 -1.89 14.15 19.52
CA ALA A 55 -1.72 12.71 19.68
C ALA A 55 -3.03 11.95 19.41
N GLY A 56 -4.16 12.43 19.95
CA GLY A 56 -5.48 11.85 19.70
C GLY A 56 -5.87 11.93 18.22
N GLY A 57 -5.59 13.06 17.56
CA GLY A 57 -5.79 13.20 16.12
C GLY A 57 -4.94 12.23 15.30
N LEU A 58 -3.65 12.09 15.61
CA LEU A 58 -2.74 11.14 14.95
C LEU A 58 -3.20 9.69 15.15
N LEU A 59 -3.54 9.29 16.38
CA LEU A 59 -4.04 7.94 16.68
C LEU A 59 -5.33 7.64 15.92
N THR A 60 -6.25 8.61 15.84
CA THR A 60 -7.50 8.44 15.09
C THR A 60 -7.22 8.32 13.59
N THR A 61 -6.32 9.13 13.03
CA THR A 61 -5.89 9.00 11.62
C THR A 61 -5.27 7.62 11.35
N ALA A 62 -4.39 7.15 12.22
CA ALA A 62 -3.76 5.83 12.08
C ALA A 62 -4.78 4.68 12.16
N LEU A 63 -5.73 4.76 13.10
CA LEU A 63 -6.81 3.77 13.24
C LEU A 63 -7.67 3.68 11.98
N LEU A 64 -8.06 4.83 11.40
CA LEU A 64 -8.85 4.85 10.16
C LEU A 64 -8.06 4.34 8.96
N GLY A 65 -6.77 4.67 8.89
CA GLY A 65 -5.86 4.10 7.88
C GLY A 65 -5.71 2.58 8.04
N GLY A 66 -5.68 2.07 9.27
CA GLY A 66 -5.69 0.63 9.53
C GLY A 66 -7.00 -0.03 9.11
N LEU A 67 -8.14 0.62 9.36
CA LEU A 67 -9.45 0.11 8.96
C LEU A 67 -9.57 -0.06 7.44
N SER A 68 -8.89 0.77 6.63
CA SER A 68 -8.95 0.63 5.17
C SER A 68 -8.43 -0.71 4.65
N TRP A 69 -7.60 -1.41 5.42
CA TRP A 69 -7.11 -2.76 5.07
C TRP A 69 -8.14 -3.87 5.31
N ILE A 70 -9.16 -3.60 6.13
CA ILE A 70 -10.18 -4.60 6.53
C ILE A 70 -11.50 -4.36 5.78
N VAL A 71 -11.72 -3.13 5.32
CA VAL A 71 -12.97 -2.73 4.68
C VAL A 71 -13.07 -3.28 3.25
N PRO A 72 -14.16 -3.98 2.88
CA PRO A 72 -14.37 -4.46 1.52
C PRO A 72 -14.39 -3.33 0.48
N ILE A 73 -13.85 -3.59 -0.72
CA ILE A 73 -13.73 -2.62 -1.83
C ILE A 73 -15.09 -2.00 -2.22
N GLY A 74 -16.20 -2.72 -2.02
CA GLY A 74 -17.54 -2.24 -2.33
C GLY A 74 -18.14 -1.22 -1.34
N VAL A 75 -17.49 -0.96 -0.20
CA VAL A 75 -17.99 0.00 0.80
C VAL A 75 -17.67 1.43 0.36
N PRO A 76 -18.66 2.31 0.16
CA PRO A 76 -18.41 3.68 -0.26
C PRO A 76 -17.61 4.49 0.79
N ALA A 77 -16.63 5.27 0.34
CA ALA A 77 -15.82 6.12 1.22
C ALA A 77 -16.64 7.12 2.08
N LEU A 78 -17.83 7.50 1.59
CA LEU A 78 -18.75 8.38 2.30
C LEU A 78 -19.17 7.84 3.68
N VAL A 79 -19.20 6.51 3.84
CA VAL A 79 -19.54 5.84 5.11
C VAL A 79 -18.55 6.22 6.22
N PHE A 80 -17.30 6.53 5.86
CA PHE A 80 -16.30 7.01 6.82
C PHE A 80 -16.33 8.52 6.96
N LEU A 81 -16.58 9.26 5.86
CA LEU A 81 -16.49 10.71 5.85
C LEU A 81 -17.56 11.40 6.73
N VAL A 82 -18.83 11.01 6.64
CA VAL A 82 -19.91 11.69 7.39
C VAL A 82 -19.74 11.53 8.92
N PRO A 83 -19.52 10.32 9.46
CA PRO A 83 -19.24 10.16 10.88
C PRO A 83 -18.02 10.95 11.35
N LEU A 84 -16.96 11.06 10.53
CA LEU A 84 -15.76 11.82 10.90
C LEU A 84 -16.02 13.31 11.11
N ILE A 85 -16.87 13.90 10.28
CA ILE A 85 -17.28 15.31 10.40
C ILE A 85 -18.02 15.53 11.71
N VAL A 86 -19.00 14.66 11.96
CA VAL A 86 -19.84 14.71 13.16
C VAL A 86 -18.97 14.53 14.41
N LEU A 87 -18.10 13.52 14.42
CA LEU A 87 -17.18 13.25 15.52
C LEU A 87 -16.22 14.41 15.77
N GLY A 88 -15.65 15.02 14.72
CA GLY A 88 -14.76 16.18 14.86
C GLY A 88 -15.47 17.39 15.50
N TYR A 89 -16.69 17.69 15.06
CA TYR A 89 -17.50 18.76 15.66
C TYR A 89 -17.83 18.48 17.14
N PHE A 90 -18.33 17.28 17.44
CA PHE A 90 -18.73 16.92 18.79
C PHE A 90 -17.53 16.80 19.74
N ALA A 91 -16.40 16.25 19.28
CA ALA A 91 -15.16 16.23 20.04
C ALA A 91 -14.72 17.65 20.41
N ALA A 92 -14.75 18.60 19.47
CA ALA A 92 -14.43 19.99 19.76
C ALA A 92 -15.41 20.63 20.77
N ARG A 93 -16.72 20.36 20.63
CA ARG A 93 -17.74 20.87 21.55
C ARG A 93 -17.58 20.28 22.95
N TRP A 94 -17.31 18.99 23.05
CA TRP A 94 -17.12 18.29 24.32
C TRP A 94 -15.83 18.72 25.03
N LEU A 95 -14.72 18.80 24.30
CA LEU A 95 -13.40 19.11 24.87
C LEU A 95 -13.18 20.59 25.20
N GLN A 96 -13.70 21.50 24.36
CA GLN A 96 -13.40 22.93 24.47
C GLN A 96 -14.63 23.83 24.62
N GLY A 97 -15.84 23.26 24.57
CA GLY A 97 -17.08 24.01 24.46
C GLY A 97 -17.29 25.07 25.55
N ARG A 98 -17.12 24.70 26.82
CA ARG A 98 -17.30 25.63 27.95
C ARG A 98 -16.39 26.86 27.86
N ARG A 99 -15.15 26.68 27.41
CA ARG A 99 -14.18 27.78 27.27
C ARG A 99 -14.44 28.63 26.04
N LEU A 100 -14.87 28.01 24.95
CA LEU A 100 -15.28 28.73 23.74
C LEU A 100 -16.49 29.63 24.02
N ASP A 101 -17.44 29.15 24.81
CA ASP A 101 -18.62 29.95 25.20
C ASP A 101 -18.22 31.09 26.14
N ALA A 102 -17.36 30.83 27.13
CA ALA A 102 -16.83 31.88 28.01
C ALA A 102 -16.03 32.95 27.22
N HIS A 103 -15.21 32.53 26.26
CA HIS A 103 -14.45 33.42 25.38
C HIS A 103 -15.37 34.34 24.56
N ARG A 104 -16.46 33.79 24.01
CA ARG A 104 -17.46 34.59 23.27
C ARG A 104 -18.25 35.52 24.20
N ALA A 105 -18.63 35.05 25.38
CA ALA A 105 -19.34 35.87 26.37
C ALA A 105 -18.48 37.08 26.82
N ALA A 106 -17.15 36.91 26.85
CA ALA A 106 -16.20 37.99 27.11
C ALA A 106 -15.93 38.90 25.89
N GLY A 107 -16.71 38.81 24.80
CA GLY A 107 -16.51 39.61 23.59
C GLY A 107 -15.37 39.14 22.68
N GLY A 108 -14.83 37.94 22.93
CA GLY A 108 -13.74 37.36 22.16
C GLY A 108 -14.15 36.97 20.74
N THR A 109 -13.23 37.13 19.79
CA THR A 109 -13.45 36.85 18.37
C THR A 109 -13.00 35.43 17.98
N ARG A 110 -13.49 34.93 16.83
CA ARG A 110 -13.15 33.61 16.29
C ARG A 110 -12.32 33.67 15.01
N VAL A 111 -11.57 32.61 14.76
CA VAL A 111 -10.98 32.32 13.44
C VAL A 111 -12.10 31.87 12.49
N SER A 112 -12.00 32.22 11.22
CA SER A 112 -12.99 31.79 10.21
C SER A 112 -12.77 30.31 9.89
N PRO A 113 -13.85 29.51 9.71
CA PRO A 113 -13.70 28.09 9.39
C PRO A 113 -12.94 27.81 8.09
N GLY A 114 -12.94 28.73 7.12
CA GLY A 114 -12.15 28.60 5.89
C GLY A 114 -10.63 28.62 6.14
N ILE A 115 -10.15 29.36 7.14
CA ILE A 115 -8.73 29.29 7.55
C ILE A 115 -8.42 27.91 8.13
N ASP A 116 -9.34 27.34 8.90
CA ASP A 116 -9.17 26.00 9.48
C ASP A 116 -9.17 24.90 8.40
N ALA A 117 -9.98 25.06 7.35
CA ALA A 117 -9.93 24.21 6.17
C ALA A 117 -8.56 24.27 5.47
N LEU A 118 -7.96 25.46 5.34
CA LEU A 118 -6.61 25.62 4.76
C LEU A 118 -5.53 24.93 5.60
N ILE A 119 -5.64 24.96 6.93
CA ILE A 119 -4.77 24.16 7.81
C ILE A 119 -4.92 22.67 7.47
N GLY A 120 -6.16 22.20 7.32
CA GLY A 120 -6.43 20.83 6.89
C GLY A 120 -5.79 20.48 5.55
N LEU A 121 -5.98 21.31 4.52
CA LEU A 121 -5.38 21.09 3.21
C LEU A 121 -3.84 21.04 3.28
N GLY A 122 -3.23 21.93 4.06
CA GLY A 122 -1.78 21.91 4.29
C GLY A 122 -1.28 20.58 4.88
N VAL A 123 -2.01 20.04 5.86
CA VAL A 123 -1.71 18.72 6.44
C VAL A 123 -1.86 17.61 5.40
N THR A 124 -2.94 17.62 4.61
CA THR A 124 -3.13 16.65 3.51
C THR A 124 -1.99 16.71 2.51
N THR A 125 -1.55 17.91 2.10
CA THR A 125 -0.41 18.05 1.18
C THR A 125 0.86 17.42 1.74
N VAL A 126 1.13 17.57 3.04
CA VAL A 126 2.30 16.93 3.67
C VAL A 126 2.15 15.41 3.69
N LEU A 127 0.98 14.89 4.06
CA LEU A 127 0.73 13.45 4.13
C LEU A 127 0.79 12.79 2.74
N VAL A 128 0.05 13.34 1.77
CA VAL A 128 0.04 12.87 0.39
C VAL A 128 1.44 13.02 -0.21
N GLY A 129 2.11 14.14 0.00
CA GLY A 129 3.48 14.37 -0.46
C GLY A 129 4.48 13.36 0.10
N ALA A 130 4.36 13.00 1.38
CA ALA A 130 5.21 11.98 2.00
C ALA A 130 4.91 10.57 1.43
N LEU A 131 3.63 10.24 1.21
CA LEU A 131 3.24 8.97 0.60
C LEU A 131 3.69 8.87 -0.85
N THR A 132 3.50 9.93 -1.65
CA THR A 132 3.95 9.97 -3.04
C THR A 132 5.46 9.93 -3.13
N LEU A 133 6.19 10.62 -2.25
CA LEU A 133 7.65 10.55 -2.18
C LEU A 133 8.12 9.16 -1.74
N GLY A 134 7.43 8.52 -0.79
CA GLY A 134 7.71 7.14 -0.39
C GLY A 134 7.52 6.17 -1.56
N PHE A 135 6.37 6.24 -2.24
CA PHE A 135 6.08 5.43 -3.43
C PHE A 135 7.07 5.72 -4.57
N LEU A 136 7.37 6.99 -4.82
CA LEU A 136 8.34 7.38 -5.84
C LEU A 136 9.75 6.92 -5.46
N SER A 137 10.11 6.90 -4.18
CA SER A 137 11.40 6.38 -3.73
C SER A 137 11.52 4.87 -3.99
N THR A 138 10.43 4.10 -3.88
CA THR A 138 10.40 2.69 -4.29
C THR A 138 10.34 2.55 -5.82
N ALA A 139 9.65 3.44 -6.52
CA ALA A 139 9.57 3.43 -7.98
C ALA A 139 10.76 4.10 -8.69
N LEU A 140 11.71 4.70 -7.96
CA LEU A 140 12.99 5.23 -8.45
C LEU A 140 14.17 4.45 -7.90
N ASN A 141 13.92 3.46 -7.03
CA ASN A 141 14.94 2.52 -6.61
C ASN A 141 15.21 1.58 -7.80
N PRO A 142 16.41 1.59 -8.40
CA PRO A 142 16.65 0.87 -9.65
C PRO A 142 16.36 -0.63 -9.52
N ARG A 143 16.51 -1.20 -8.32
CA ARG A 143 16.25 -2.63 -8.07
C ARG A 143 14.78 -3.05 -8.15
N SER A 144 13.81 -2.15 -7.97
CA SER A 144 12.37 -2.45 -8.05
C SER A 144 11.72 -2.04 -9.36
N VAL A 145 12.46 -1.32 -10.22
CA VAL A 145 12.05 -0.93 -11.58
C VAL A 145 12.77 -1.75 -12.65
N LEU A 146 13.98 -2.26 -12.33
CA LEU A 146 14.78 -3.14 -13.17
C LEU A 146 14.66 -4.61 -12.76
N GLU A 147 13.50 -5.00 -12.26
CA GLU A 147 12.93 -6.28 -12.66
C GLU A 147 11.88 -5.98 -13.75
N TYR A 148 12.28 -5.16 -14.74
CA TYR A 148 11.77 -5.40 -16.08
C TYR A 148 12.16 -6.83 -16.35
N GLN A 149 11.20 -7.73 -16.25
CA GLN A 149 11.42 -9.14 -16.50
C GLN A 149 11.75 -9.21 -18.00
N GLU A 150 13.05 -9.14 -18.30
CA GLU A 150 13.51 -9.18 -19.67
C GLU A 150 13.06 -10.52 -20.23
N SER A 151 12.45 -10.49 -21.42
CA SER A 151 11.84 -11.66 -22.00
C SER A 151 12.27 -11.84 -23.44
N VAL A 152 12.23 -13.10 -23.86
CA VAL A 152 12.28 -13.48 -25.25
C VAL A 152 10.85 -13.85 -25.66
N ASP A 153 10.35 -13.17 -26.68
CA ASP A 153 9.02 -13.39 -27.26
C ASP A 153 9.11 -14.41 -28.40
N PHE A 154 8.34 -15.49 -28.28
CA PHE A 154 8.22 -16.57 -29.26
C PHE A 154 6.95 -16.43 -30.12
N GLY A 155 6.17 -15.37 -29.94
CA GLY A 155 4.91 -15.11 -30.63
C GLY A 155 3.69 -15.57 -29.84
N HIS A 156 2.51 -15.07 -30.21
CA HIS A 156 1.20 -15.49 -29.65
C HIS A 156 1.07 -15.42 -28.10
N GLY A 157 1.85 -14.56 -27.45
CA GLY A 157 1.87 -14.43 -25.99
C GLY A 157 2.65 -15.55 -25.30
N GLN A 158 3.58 -16.19 -26.00
CA GLN A 158 4.49 -17.21 -25.46
C GLN A 158 5.82 -16.55 -25.14
N LEU A 159 6.08 -16.39 -23.84
CA LEU A 159 7.16 -15.56 -23.32
C LEU A 159 8.05 -16.38 -22.41
N VAL A 160 9.36 -16.24 -22.59
CA VAL A 160 10.36 -16.73 -21.64
C VAL A 160 11.02 -15.56 -20.96
N PHE A 161 10.73 -15.39 -19.68
CA PHE A 161 11.32 -14.38 -18.81
C PHE A 161 12.66 -14.85 -18.24
N TYR A 162 13.66 -13.98 -18.18
CA TYR A 162 14.93 -14.28 -17.51
C TYR A 162 15.28 -13.27 -16.42
N SER A 163 15.88 -13.75 -15.34
CA SER A 163 16.19 -12.96 -14.14
C SER A 163 17.33 -13.58 -13.33
N ASP A 164 17.77 -12.90 -12.26
CA ASP A 164 18.71 -13.44 -11.26
C ASP A 164 19.95 -14.13 -11.84
N GLY A 165 20.57 -13.50 -12.83
CA GLY A 165 21.80 -13.97 -13.48
C GLY A 165 21.59 -14.92 -14.66
N ALA A 166 20.35 -15.37 -14.94
CA ALA A 166 20.06 -15.99 -16.23
C ALA A 166 20.23 -14.96 -17.36
N THR A 167 20.75 -15.41 -18.49
CA THR A 167 21.05 -14.55 -19.66
C THR A 167 19.93 -14.64 -20.70
N ARG A 168 19.91 -13.69 -21.65
CA ARG A 168 19.01 -13.74 -22.79
C ARG A 168 19.18 -15.03 -23.62
N ASP A 169 20.41 -15.50 -23.75
CA ASP A 169 20.71 -16.75 -24.46
C ASP A 169 20.12 -17.96 -23.71
N ASP A 170 20.12 -17.95 -22.37
CA ASP A 170 19.44 -18.98 -21.58
C ASP A 170 17.93 -19.00 -21.85
N ALA A 171 17.28 -17.82 -21.91
CA ALA A 171 15.86 -17.72 -22.26
C ALA A 171 15.57 -18.15 -23.70
N GLN A 172 16.44 -17.77 -24.65
CA GLN A 172 16.33 -18.18 -26.04
C GLN A 172 16.41 -19.72 -26.17
N ASN A 173 17.43 -20.33 -25.58
CA ASN A 173 17.61 -21.79 -25.62
C ASN A 173 16.46 -22.54 -24.94
N LEU A 174 15.97 -22.03 -23.81
CA LEU A 174 14.81 -22.60 -23.13
C LEU A 174 13.55 -22.51 -23.99
N GLY A 175 13.25 -21.35 -24.57
CA GLY A 175 12.05 -21.19 -25.39
C GLY A 175 12.08 -22.00 -26.68
N GLU A 176 13.24 -22.15 -27.31
CA GLU A 176 13.41 -23.08 -28.45
C GLU A 176 13.16 -24.53 -28.04
N ALA A 177 13.65 -24.95 -26.87
CA ALA A 177 13.36 -26.27 -26.34
C ALA A 177 11.86 -26.46 -26.04
N LEU A 178 11.19 -25.46 -25.47
CA LEU A 178 9.74 -25.49 -25.20
C LEU A 178 8.90 -25.56 -26.48
N PHE A 179 9.32 -24.86 -27.53
CA PHE A 179 8.69 -24.94 -28.86
C PHE A 179 8.85 -26.33 -29.47
N ASN A 180 10.07 -26.89 -29.45
CA ASN A 180 10.33 -28.23 -29.99
C ASN A 180 9.62 -29.34 -29.19
N ALA A 181 9.42 -29.13 -27.88
CA ALA A 181 8.66 -30.03 -27.01
C ALA A 181 7.14 -29.90 -27.16
N ARG A 182 6.66 -28.94 -27.98
CA ARG A 182 5.24 -28.58 -28.13
C ARG A 182 4.58 -28.11 -26.83
N TYR A 183 5.35 -27.55 -25.92
CA TYR A 183 4.82 -26.78 -24.79
C TYR A 183 4.34 -25.40 -25.28
N PHE A 184 5.15 -24.76 -26.12
CA PHE A 184 4.74 -23.62 -26.93
C PHE A 184 4.15 -24.15 -28.23
N ASP A 185 2.83 -23.97 -28.41
CA ASP A 185 2.05 -24.58 -29.48
C ASP A 185 1.22 -23.58 -30.31
N ASP A 186 1.46 -22.28 -30.16
CA ASP A 186 0.66 -21.18 -30.72
C ASP A 186 -0.87 -21.21 -30.40
N LEU A 187 -1.35 -22.11 -29.54
CA LEU A 187 -2.79 -22.23 -29.21
C LEU A 187 -3.19 -21.37 -28.02
N ALA A 188 -2.31 -21.25 -27.03
CA ALA A 188 -2.55 -20.49 -25.82
C ALA A 188 -1.31 -19.66 -25.42
N PRO A 189 -1.52 -18.47 -24.81
CA PRO A 189 -0.46 -17.75 -24.12
C PRO A 189 0.16 -18.64 -23.05
N ALA A 190 1.49 -18.62 -22.95
CA ALA A 190 2.22 -19.41 -21.98
C ALA A 190 3.44 -18.63 -21.50
N GLU A 191 3.54 -18.45 -20.20
CA GLU A 191 4.63 -17.72 -19.57
C GLU A 191 5.49 -18.68 -18.78
N VAL A 192 6.80 -18.65 -19.06
CA VAL A 192 7.81 -19.44 -18.35
C VAL A 192 8.91 -18.52 -17.90
N SER A 193 9.49 -18.75 -16.72
CA SER A 193 10.65 -17.99 -16.26
C SER A 193 11.86 -18.89 -16.01
N ILE A 194 13.04 -18.34 -16.28
CA ILE A 194 14.35 -18.92 -15.94
C ILE A 194 15.13 -17.94 -15.05
N ALA A 195 15.63 -18.45 -13.93
CA ALA A 195 16.42 -17.69 -12.97
C ALA A 195 17.68 -18.48 -12.57
N GLY A 196 18.73 -17.77 -12.17
CA GLY A 196 19.96 -18.40 -11.68
C GLY A 196 20.88 -18.98 -12.77
N GLN A 197 22.01 -19.52 -12.32
CA GLN A 197 23.04 -20.12 -13.18
C GLN A 197 23.54 -21.45 -12.61
N GLY A 198 24.00 -22.34 -13.51
CA GLY A 198 24.54 -23.64 -13.15
C GLY A 198 23.56 -24.46 -12.30
N SER A 199 24.04 -25.04 -11.20
CA SER A 199 23.26 -25.90 -10.31
C SER A 199 22.19 -25.17 -9.47
N GLY A 200 22.19 -23.83 -9.49
CA GLY A 200 21.21 -22.96 -8.83
C GLY A 200 20.07 -22.51 -9.75
N ARG A 201 19.98 -23.08 -10.96
CA ARG A 201 18.98 -22.68 -11.95
C ARG A 201 17.56 -23.09 -11.52
N VAL A 202 16.62 -22.19 -11.75
CA VAL A 202 15.20 -22.36 -11.41
C VAL A 202 14.35 -22.03 -12.64
N LEU A 203 13.51 -22.98 -13.04
CA LEU A 203 12.47 -22.78 -14.04
C LEU A 203 11.12 -22.64 -13.35
N SER A 204 10.29 -21.69 -13.75
CA SER A 204 8.93 -21.56 -13.21
C SER A 204 7.89 -21.66 -14.30
N PHE A 205 6.84 -22.44 -14.05
CA PHE A 205 5.72 -22.67 -14.95
C PHE A 205 4.41 -22.29 -14.26
N VAL A 206 3.57 -21.52 -14.95
CA VAL A 206 2.24 -21.13 -14.47
C VAL A 206 1.19 -22.06 -15.06
N GLY A 207 0.34 -22.61 -14.20
CA GLY A 207 -0.74 -23.51 -14.59
C GLY A 207 -2.07 -23.07 -14.00
N ALA A 208 -3.17 -23.58 -14.58
CA ALA A 208 -4.50 -23.36 -14.04
C ALA A 208 -4.65 -23.95 -12.63
N ASP A 209 -5.60 -23.42 -11.85
CA ASP A 209 -5.88 -23.92 -10.50
C ASP A 209 -6.13 -25.43 -10.50
N GLY A 210 -5.43 -26.14 -9.61
CA GLY A 210 -5.55 -27.59 -9.43
C GLY A 210 -4.81 -28.45 -10.45
N VAL A 211 -4.21 -27.88 -11.50
CA VAL A 211 -3.53 -28.68 -12.54
C VAL A 211 -2.34 -29.47 -11.98
N TRP A 212 -1.65 -28.92 -10.99
CA TRP A 212 -0.48 -29.54 -10.39
C TRP A 212 -0.81 -30.67 -9.40
N ASP A 213 -2.09 -30.86 -9.05
CA ASP A 213 -2.51 -32.00 -8.22
C ASP A 213 -2.70 -33.28 -9.04
N ASP A 214 -2.77 -33.17 -10.37
CA ASP A 214 -2.86 -34.31 -11.27
C ASP A 214 -1.47 -34.93 -11.52
N SER A 215 -1.36 -36.23 -11.21
CA SER A 215 -0.16 -37.02 -11.49
C SER A 215 0.25 -37.03 -12.96
N ALA A 216 -0.71 -36.96 -13.90
CA ALA A 216 -0.38 -36.96 -15.32
C ALA A 216 0.31 -35.64 -15.73
N SER A 217 -0.13 -34.50 -15.18
CA SER A 217 0.52 -33.21 -15.38
C SER A 217 1.94 -33.16 -14.78
N LEU A 218 2.13 -33.74 -13.60
CA LEU A 218 3.47 -33.82 -12.99
C LEU A 218 4.42 -34.72 -13.77
N GLU A 219 3.91 -35.83 -14.30
CA GLU A 219 4.68 -36.74 -15.14
C GLU A 219 5.06 -36.09 -16.48
N TYR A 220 4.15 -35.32 -17.09
CA TYR A 220 4.46 -34.49 -18.25
C TYR A 220 5.56 -33.47 -17.94
N MET A 221 5.48 -32.77 -16.80
CA MET A 221 6.51 -31.80 -16.40
C MET A 221 7.88 -32.46 -16.15
N ARG A 222 7.91 -33.69 -15.61
CA ARG A 222 9.14 -34.47 -15.46
C ARG A 222 9.78 -34.74 -16.83
N GLN A 223 9.00 -35.30 -17.76
CA GLN A 223 9.50 -35.60 -19.11
C GLN A 223 9.96 -34.34 -19.85
N LEU A 224 9.23 -33.24 -19.68
CA LEU A 224 9.59 -31.95 -20.24
C LEU A 224 10.90 -31.42 -19.63
N ALA A 225 11.07 -31.52 -18.31
CA ALA A 225 12.29 -31.10 -17.62
C ALA A 225 13.52 -31.90 -18.11
N GLU A 226 13.39 -33.22 -18.24
CA GLU A 226 14.44 -34.11 -18.77
C GLU A 226 14.83 -33.73 -20.22
N TYR A 227 13.83 -33.39 -21.05
CA TYR A 227 14.07 -32.92 -22.41
C TYR A 227 14.81 -31.57 -22.46
N ILE A 228 14.44 -30.64 -21.57
CA ILE A 228 14.99 -29.29 -21.54
C ILE A 228 16.40 -29.25 -20.93
N ALA A 229 16.72 -30.14 -19.98
CA ALA A 229 17.99 -30.18 -19.25
C ALA A 229 19.24 -29.89 -20.13
N PRO A 230 19.49 -30.58 -21.25
CA PRO A 230 20.68 -30.32 -22.07
C PRO A 230 20.71 -28.95 -22.74
N HIS A 231 19.56 -28.28 -22.90
CA HIS A 231 19.43 -26.98 -23.55
C HIS A 231 19.70 -25.81 -22.59
N ILE A 232 19.65 -26.06 -21.27
CA ILE A 232 19.80 -25.03 -20.23
C ILE A 232 21.00 -25.30 -19.32
N GLY A 233 22.05 -25.93 -19.84
CA GLY A 233 23.30 -26.14 -19.08
C GLY A 233 23.35 -27.40 -18.22
N GLY A 234 22.36 -28.29 -18.35
CA GLY A 234 22.33 -29.59 -17.70
C GLY A 234 21.74 -29.59 -16.29
N GLU A 235 21.85 -30.74 -15.64
CA GLU A 235 21.47 -30.97 -14.26
C GLU A 235 22.57 -30.52 -13.27
N PRO A 236 22.21 -30.20 -12.02
CA PRO A 236 20.86 -30.20 -11.47
C PRO A 236 20.17 -28.82 -11.61
N PHE A 237 18.85 -28.81 -11.72
CA PHE A 237 18.06 -27.56 -11.64
C PHE A 237 16.71 -27.79 -10.94
N THR A 238 16.02 -26.71 -10.62
CA THR A 238 14.72 -26.75 -9.93
C THR A 238 13.60 -26.30 -10.85
N VAL A 239 12.48 -26.99 -10.82
CA VAL A 239 11.21 -26.60 -11.46
C VAL A 239 10.23 -26.20 -10.38
N VAL A 240 9.67 -25.00 -10.51
CA VAL A 240 8.65 -24.45 -9.60
C VAL A 240 7.34 -24.35 -10.37
N LEU A 241 6.30 -24.95 -9.81
CA LEU A 241 4.97 -24.98 -10.40
C LEU A 241 4.07 -24.00 -9.65
N LEU A 242 3.54 -23.00 -10.37
CA LEU A 242 2.81 -21.87 -9.85
C LEU A 242 1.33 -21.92 -10.27
N ASP A 243 0.44 -21.39 -9.44
CA ASP A 243 -0.95 -21.13 -9.83
C ASP A 243 -1.09 -19.78 -10.59
N PRO A 244 -2.28 -19.41 -11.09
CA PRO A 244 -2.49 -18.16 -11.82
C PRO A 244 -2.25 -16.90 -10.97
N ASN A 245 -2.19 -17.02 -9.64
CA ASN A 245 -1.85 -15.92 -8.73
C ASN A 245 -0.35 -15.92 -8.37
N LEU A 246 0.46 -16.73 -9.06
CA LEU A 246 1.90 -16.90 -8.85
C LEU A 246 2.27 -17.50 -7.49
N TYR A 247 1.33 -18.17 -6.81
CA TYR A 247 1.66 -18.90 -5.60
C TYR A 247 2.26 -20.26 -5.94
N GLU A 248 3.40 -20.58 -5.30
CA GLU A 248 4.04 -21.88 -5.41
C GLU A 248 3.11 -22.99 -4.92
N LYS A 249 2.90 -24.00 -5.77
CA LYS A 249 2.13 -25.21 -5.44
C LYS A 249 3.04 -26.41 -5.25
N LYS A 250 4.09 -26.52 -6.04
CA LYS A 250 5.07 -27.60 -5.95
C LYS A 250 6.45 -27.11 -6.38
N ARG A 251 7.46 -27.73 -5.79
CA ARG A 251 8.86 -27.54 -6.14
C ARG A 251 9.50 -28.89 -6.38
N CYS A 252 10.00 -29.06 -7.59
CA CYS A 252 10.62 -30.29 -8.03
C CYS A 252 12.07 -30.03 -8.39
N ARG A 253 12.98 -30.90 -7.95
CA ARG A 253 14.38 -30.85 -8.33
C ARG A 253 14.65 -31.99 -9.29
N LEU A 254 15.30 -31.65 -10.40
CA LEU A 254 15.90 -32.63 -11.30
C LEU A 254 17.39 -32.68 -11.01
N ASP A 255 17.84 -33.78 -10.43
CA ASP A 255 19.24 -34.16 -10.30
C ASP A 255 19.45 -35.52 -10.99
N ASP A 256 19.85 -36.58 -10.28
CA ASP A 256 19.89 -37.93 -10.84
C ASP A 256 18.47 -38.54 -10.96
N ASP A 257 17.52 -38.04 -10.16
CA ASP A 257 16.11 -38.42 -10.16
C ASP A 257 15.22 -37.17 -10.03
N TRP A 258 13.91 -37.33 -10.29
CA TRP A 258 12.92 -36.27 -10.14
C TRP A 258 12.28 -36.28 -8.74
N HIS A 259 12.57 -35.25 -7.95
CA HIS A 259 12.10 -35.14 -6.57
C HIS A 259 11.22 -33.91 -6.36
N CYS A 260 9.91 -34.12 -6.18
CA CYS A 260 8.98 -33.06 -5.81
C CYS A 260 8.73 -33.03 -4.30
N SER A 261 8.94 -31.88 -3.69
CA SER A 261 8.51 -31.59 -2.32
C SER A 261 7.13 -30.92 -2.34
N PRO A 262 6.20 -31.33 -1.46
CA PRO A 262 5.05 -30.47 -1.17
C PRO A 262 5.56 -29.16 -0.54
N VAL A 263 4.90 -28.05 -0.87
CA VAL A 263 5.25 -26.73 -0.32
C VAL A 263 5.04 -26.76 1.21
N PRO A 264 5.93 -26.16 2.01
CA PRO A 264 5.74 -26.01 3.46
C PRO A 264 4.55 -25.13 3.83
#